data_AF-A0AAN7V6V0-F1
#
_entry.id   AF-A0AAN7V6V0-F1
#
_cell.length_a   1.000
_cell.length_b   1.000
_cell.length_c   1.000
_cell.angle_alpha   90.00
_cell.angle_beta   90.00
_cell.angle_gamma   90.00
#
_symmetry.space_group_name_H-M   'P 1'
#
loop_
_entity.id
_entity.type
_entity.pdbx_description
1 polymer ?
#
loop_
_entity_poly.entity_id
_entity_poly.type
_entity_poly.pdbx_seq_one_letter_code
_entity_poly.pdbx_strand_id
1 'polypeptide(L)' 'QIELQMTRDPMPLPKLLLNPDVKNIFDFTIDDIKIVGYESHPAIKGDVAV' A
#
# COMPACT_ATOMS: atom_id res chain seq x y z
N GLN A 1 11.58 -14.30 7.52
CA GLN A 1 10.76 -13.18 7.03
C GLN A 1 11.60 -11.91 6.86
N ILE A 2 12.16 -11.35 7.94
CA ILE A 2 12.88 -10.07 7.93
C ILE A 2 14.14 -10.12 7.06
N GLU A 3 14.99 -11.13 7.24
CA GLU A 3 16.23 -11.28 6.46
C GLU A 3 15.97 -11.27 4.95
N LEU A 4 14.95 -12.01 4.49
CA LEU A 4 14.54 -12.02 3.09
C LEU A 4 14.10 -10.63 2.60
N GLN A 5 13.35 -9.87 3.42
CA GLN A 5 12.95 -8.51 3.05
C GLN A 5 14.14 -7.56 2.93
N MET A 6 15.15 -7.70 3.81
CA MET A 6 16.37 -6.89 3.80
C MET A 6 17.26 -7.15 2.58
N THR A 7 17.13 -8.32 1.94
CA THR A 7 17.88 -8.66 0.70
C THR A 7 17.24 -8.15 -0.59
N ARG A 8 16.03 -7.58 -0.54
CA ARG A 8 15.28 -7.18 -1.74
C ARG A 8 15.62 -5.75 -2.17
N ASP A 9 15.82 -5.56 -3.46
CA ASP A 9 15.97 -4.22 -4.04
C ASP A 9 14.64 -3.45 -4.00
N PRO A 10 14.64 -2.16 -3.62
CA PRO A 10 13.45 -1.32 -3.67
C PRO A 10 12.90 -1.17 -5.09
N MET A 11 11.58 -1.24 -5.23
CA MET A 11 10.85 -0.94 -6.47
C MET A 11 10.40 0.52 -6.49
N PRO A 12 10.02 1.08 -7.66
CA PRO A 12 9.45 2.41 -7.75
C PRO A 12 8.25 2.60 -6.80
N LEU A 13 8.15 3.78 -6.20
CA LEU A 13 7.04 4.09 -5.31
C LEU A 13 5.73 4.23 -6.09
N PRO A 14 4.60 3.72 -5.56
CA PRO A 14 3.30 3.96 -6.14
C PRO A 14 2.85 5.41 -5.95
N LYS A 15 1.77 5.79 -6.62
CA LYS A 15 1.02 7.02 -6.35
C LYS A 15 -0.32 6.68 -5.71
N LEU A 16 -0.66 7.42 -4.66
CA LEU A 16 -1.98 7.39 -4.05
C LEU A 16 -2.78 8.59 -4.57
N LEU A 17 -3.89 8.32 -5.24
CA LEU A 17 -4.83 9.34 -5.70
C LEU A 17 -6.10 9.24 -4.87
N LEU A 18 -6.56 10.39 -4.37
CA LEU A 18 -7.80 10.53 -3.62
C LEU A 18 -8.82 11.29 -4.47
N ASN A 19 -10.09 10.92 -4.37
CA ASN A 19 -11.17 11.64 -5.03
C ASN A 19 -11.21 13.10 -4.54
N PRO A 20 -10.96 14.10 -5.42
CA PRO A 20 -10.94 15.50 -5.02
C PRO A 20 -12.34 16.04 -4.69
N ASP A 21 -13.40 15.36 -5.09
CA ASP A 21 -14.78 15.81 -4.88
C ASP A 21 -15.28 15.56 -3.45
N VAL A 22 -14.64 14.63 -2.73
CA VAL A 22 -14.94 14.36 -1.32
C VAL A 22 -14.30 15.44 -0.45
N LYS A 23 -15.13 16.17 0.30
CA LYS A 23 -14.69 17.31 1.13
C LYS A 23 -14.75 17.05 2.63
N ASN A 24 -15.30 15.92 3.07
CA ASN A 24 -15.38 15.51 4.46
C ASN A 24 -14.64 14.18 4.64
N ILE A 25 -13.84 14.09 5.70
CA ILE A 25 -13.02 12.90 6.00
C ILE A 25 -13.87 11.64 6.24
N PHE A 26 -15.10 11.80 6.72
CA PHE A 26 -15.99 10.68 7.03
C PHE A 26 -16.77 10.15 5.81
N ASP A 27 -16.71 10.87 4.68
CA ASP A 27 -17.46 10.51 3.46
C ASP A 27 -16.63 9.66 2.49
N PHE A 28 -15.35 9.41 2.78
CA PHE A 28 -14.49 8.59 1.94
C PHE A 28 -14.90 7.11 1.96
N THR A 29 -14.94 6.52 0.77
CA THR A 29 -15.16 5.09 0.55
C THR A 29 -13.93 4.44 -0.09
N ILE A 30 -13.95 3.11 -0.24
CA ILE A 30 -12.84 2.38 -0.89
C ILE A 30 -12.67 2.79 -2.36
N ASP A 31 -13.77 3.17 -3.03
CA ASP A 31 -13.78 3.53 -4.45
C ASP A 31 -13.15 4.91 -4.72
N ASP A 32 -13.04 5.74 -3.68
CA ASP A 32 -12.43 7.07 -3.73
C ASP A 32 -10.89 7.04 -3.65
N ILE A 33 -10.31 5.87 -3.40
CA ILE A 33 -8.88 5.67 -3.21
C ILE A 33 -8.34 4.83 -4.37
N LYS A 34 -7.38 5.39 -5.12
CA LYS A 34 -6.73 4.69 -6.23
C LYS A 34 -5.24 4.63 -6.02
N ILE A 35 -4.71 3.41 -6.08
CA ILE A 35 -3.26 3.16 -6.06
C ILE A 35 -2.82 2.90 -7.49
N VAL A 36 -1.93 3.75 -8.01
CA VAL A 36 -1.44 3.69 -9.40
C VAL A 36 0.04 3.34 -9.40
N GLY A 37 0.41 2.36 -10.22
CA GLY A 37 1.81 1.92 -10.37
C GLY A 37 2.34 1.19 -9.13
N TYR A 38 1.50 0.40 -8.46
CA TYR A 38 1.97 -0.43 -7.35
C TYR A 38 2.64 -1.69 -7.86
N GLU A 39 3.95 -1.74 -7.63
CA GLU A 39 4.78 -2.92 -7.85
C GLU A 39 5.31 -3.39 -6.50
N SER A 40 5.19 -4.68 -6.23
CA SER A 40 5.68 -5.26 -5.00
C SER A 40 6.27 -6.64 -5.22
N HIS A 41 7.25 -6.97 -4.38
CA HIS A 41 7.75 -8.32 -4.27
C HIS A 41 6.68 -9.25 -3.69
N PRO A 42 6.79 -10.58 -3.90
CA PRO A 42 5.85 -11.54 -3.33
C PRO A 42 5.68 -11.39 -1.82
N ALA A 43 4.45 -11.52 -1.34
CA ALA A 43 4.09 -11.39 0.06
C ALA A 43 4.93 -12.34 0.93
N ILE A 44 5.38 -11.84 2.09
CA ILE A 44 6.08 -12.64 3.09
C ILE A 44 5.17 -12.72 4.31
N LYS A 45 4.75 -13.93 4.70
CA LYS A 45 3.94 -14.13 5.90
C LYS A 45 4.79 -13.83 7.15
N GLY A 46 4.17 -13.15 8.11
CA GLY A 46 4.74 -12.93 9.43
C GLY A 46 3.76 -13.31 10.52
N ASP A 47 4.30 -13.86 11.60
CA ASP A 47 3.51 -14.29 12.75
C ASP A 47 3.27 -13.11 13.69
N VAL A 48 2.05 -13.02 14.23
CA VAL A 48 1.66 -11.99 15.20
C VAL A 48 1.80 -12.58 16.60
N ALA A 49 2.55 -11.92 17.47
CA ALA A 49 2.60 -12.26 18.88
C ALA A 49 1.31 -11.80 19.58
N VAL A 50 0.79 -12.63 20.48
CA VAL A 50 -0.43 -12.40 21.27
C VAL A 50 -0.06 -11.89 22.66
#